data_AF-V4QCC5-F1
#
_entry.id   AF-V4QCC5-F1
#
_cell.length_a   1.000
_cell.length_b   1.000
_cell.length_c   1.000
_cell.angle_alpha   90.00
_cell.angle_beta   90.00
_cell.angle_gamma   90.00
#
_symmetry.space_group_name_H-M   'P 1'
#
loop_
_entity.id
_entity.type
_entity.pdbx_description
1 polymer ?
#
loop_
_entity_poly.entity_id
_entity_poly.type
_entity_poly.pdbx_seq_one_letter_code
_entity_poly.pdbx_strand_id
1 'polypeptide(L)'
;MLRSMRLLRWSLALLLLLAGPALAAAPVTLLRVDGAIGPASADYLLRGLEHARDEGAQLVVLELDTPGGLDTSMRAIIKAILASPIPVATYVTPSGARAASAGTYMLYASHVAAMAPGTNLGAATPVQIGGMPGAPPEQPQGERDEPSKPPGDAMSRKQVNDAAAYIRGLAQLRGRNAEWAEQAVREAVSLSASEALEQKVIDYLARDVADLLRQLDGTTLATVEGDATLSTAEAPLIEHAPDWRGGPRGGGCACWR
;
A
#
# COMPACT_ATOMS: atom_id res chain seq x y z
N MET A 1 -55.20 -23.40 -30.52
CA MET A 1 -54.00 -23.91 -29.81
C MET A 1 -52.68 -23.63 -30.55
N LEU A 2 -52.50 -23.98 -31.83
CA LEU A 2 -51.19 -23.84 -32.51
C LEU A 2 -50.68 -22.39 -32.73
N ARG A 3 -51.57 -21.38 -32.83
CA ARG A 3 -51.16 -19.95 -32.97
C ARG A 3 -50.61 -19.35 -31.67
N SER A 4 -51.17 -19.72 -30.51
CA SER A 4 -50.72 -19.25 -29.19
C SER A 4 -49.36 -19.83 -28.82
N MET A 5 -49.05 -21.05 -29.27
CA MET A 5 -47.73 -21.68 -29.07
C MET A 5 -46.62 -21.07 -29.93
N ARG A 6 -46.97 -20.46 -31.08
CA ARG A 6 -45.99 -19.73 -31.90
C ARG A 6 -45.63 -18.41 -31.22
N LEU A 7 -46.60 -17.61 -30.81
CA LEU A 7 -46.37 -16.31 -30.15
C LEU A 7 -45.50 -16.46 -28.89
N LEU A 8 -45.74 -17.48 -28.06
CA LEU A 8 -44.93 -17.76 -26.86
C LEU A 8 -43.46 -18.10 -27.17
N ARG A 9 -43.19 -18.74 -28.32
CA ARG A 9 -41.82 -19.06 -28.78
C ARG A 9 -41.06 -17.83 -29.28
N TRP A 10 -41.74 -16.87 -29.89
CA TRP A 10 -41.13 -15.60 -30.29
C TRP A 10 -40.87 -14.69 -29.07
N SER A 11 -41.74 -14.71 -28.06
CA SER A 11 -41.52 -13.98 -26.79
C SER A 11 -40.29 -14.48 -26.04
N LEU A 12 -40.07 -15.80 -25.99
CA LEU A 12 -38.94 -16.41 -25.29
C LEU A 12 -37.61 -16.16 -26.02
N ALA A 13 -37.62 -16.17 -27.36
CA ALA A 13 -36.46 -15.82 -28.17
C ALA A 13 -36.06 -14.34 -28.05
N LEU A 14 -37.03 -13.44 -27.90
CA LEU A 14 -36.77 -12.00 -27.70
C LEU A 14 -36.22 -11.70 -26.30
N LEU A 15 -36.65 -12.45 -25.27
CA LEU A 15 -36.08 -12.34 -23.91
C LEU A 15 -34.62 -12.85 -23.82
N LEU A 16 -34.26 -13.88 -24.60
CA LEU A 16 -32.89 -14.39 -24.66
C LEU A 16 -31.93 -13.47 -25.43
N LEU A 17 -32.43 -12.60 -26.33
CA LEU A 17 -31.61 -11.60 -27.02
C LEU A 17 -31.33 -10.34 -26.17
N LEU A 18 -32.04 -10.13 -25.06
CA LEU A 18 -31.82 -9.02 -24.12
C LEU A 18 -30.87 -9.36 -22.97
N ALA A 19 -30.52 -10.64 -22.80
CA ALA A 19 -29.47 -11.06 -21.88
C ALA A 19 -28.11 -10.86 -22.58
N GLY A 20 -27.62 -9.62 -22.61
CA GLY A 20 -26.23 -9.34 -22.97
C GLY A 20 -25.27 -10.10 -22.04
N PRO A 21 -24.06 -10.46 -22.49
CA PRO A 21 -23.08 -11.09 -21.61
C PRO A 21 -22.83 -10.17 -20.42
N ALA A 22 -23.05 -10.67 -19.21
CA ALA A 22 -22.57 -9.98 -18.02
C ALA A 22 -21.05 -9.87 -18.17
N LEU A 23 -20.54 -8.65 -18.36
CA LEU A 23 -19.10 -8.42 -18.41
C LEU A 23 -18.58 -8.80 -17.02
N ALA A 24 -17.81 -9.89 -16.94
CA ALA A 24 -17.20 -10.29 -15.68
C ALA A 24 -16.34 -9.13 -15.18
N ALA A 25 -16.48 -8.78 -13.90
CA ALA A 25 -15.67 -7.73 -13.30
C ALA A 25 -14.18 -8.05 -13.48
N ALA A 26 -13.40 -7.04 -13.85
CA ALA A 26 -11.94 -7.17 -13.94
C ALA A 26 -11.36 -7.66 -12.61
N PRO A 27 -10.25 -8.41 -12.59
CA PRO A 27 -9.72 -8.95 -11.34
C PRO A 27 -9.17 -7.86 -10.42
N VAL A 28 -9.11 -8.18 -9.13
CA VAL A 28 -8.30 -7.46 -8.15
C VAL A 28 -7.06 -8.29 -7.88
N THR A 29 -5.88 -7.70 -8.02
CA THR A 29 -4.61 -8.35 -7.67
C THR A 29 -4.30 -8.11 -6.20
N LEU A 30 -4.02 -9.17 -5.45
CA LEU A 30 -3.57 -9.10 -4.06
C LEU A 30 -2.06 -9.37 -3.99
N LEU A 31 -1.32 -8.42 -3.42
CA LEU A 31 0.11 -8.53 -3.11
C LEU A 31 0.29 -8.44 -1.60
N ARG A 32 1.03 -9.39 -1.01
CA ARG A 32 1.36 -9.40 0.43
C ARG A 32 2.81 -9.06 0.72
N VAL A 33 3.02 -8.14 1.66
CA VAL A 33 4.34 -7.86 2.23
C VAL A 33 4.26 -7.97 3.75
N ASP A 34 4.96 -8.98 4.28
CA ASP A 34 5.21 -9.18 5.70
C ASP A 34 6.72 -9.09 5.94
N GLY A 35 7.13 -8.11 6.73
CA GLY A 35 8.52 -7.90 7.14
C GLY A 35 9.18 -6.68 6.49
N ALA A 36 10.51 -6.68 6.50
CA ALA A 36 11.31 -5.51 6.13
C ALA A 36 11.25 -5.20 4.63
N ILE A 37 11.20 -3.91 4.29
CA ILE A 37 11.28 -3.44 2.90
C ILE A 37 12.73 -3.49 2.41
N GLY A 38 13.01 -4.35 1.44
CA GLY A 38 14.33 -4.51 0.85
C GLY A 38 14.27 -4.84 -0.64
N PRO A 39 15.41 -5.19 -1.27
CA PRO A 39 15.47 -5.42 -2.71
C PRO A 39 14.52 -6.53 -3.17
N ALA A 40 14.37 -7.60 -2.39
CA ALA A 40 13.47 -8.71 -2.71
C ALA A 40 11.99 -8.29 -2.68
N SER A 41 11.55 -7.55 -1.66
CA SER A 41 10.17 -7.07 -1.59
C SER A 41 9.89 -6.02 -2.68
N ALA A 42 10.86 -5.16 -3.00
CA ALA A 42 10.73 -4.21 -4.10
C ALA A 42 10.58 -4.92 -5.45
N ASP A 43 11.46 -5.87 -5.74
CA ASP A 43 11.45 -6.67 -6.96
C ASP A 43 10.12 -7.45 -7.13
N TYR A 44 9.63 -8.07 -6.06
CA TYR A 44 8.32 -8.71 -6.02
C TYR A 44 7.17 -7.73 -6.29
N LEU A 45 7.14 -6.57 -5.62
CA LEU A 45 6.05 -5.60 -5.82
C LEU A 45 6.08 -4.98 -7.23
N LEU A 46 7.25 -4.68 -7.77
CA LEU A 46 7.39 -4.16 -9.13
C LEU A 46 6.84 -5.16 -10.15
N ARG A 47 7.23 -6.44 -10.05
CA ARG A 47 6.66 -7.51 -10.90
C ARG A 47 5.16 -7.70 -10.69
N GLY A 48 4.70 -7.62 -9.44
CA GLY A 48 3.28 -7.76 -9.12
C GLY A 48 2.43 -6.66 -9.76
N LEU A 49 2.92 -5.42 -9.77
CA LEU A 49 2.26 -4.30 -10.46
C LEU A 49 2.25 -4.48 -11.98
N GLU A 50 3.36 -4.94 -12.57
CA GLU A 50 3.41 -5.27 -14.01
C GLU A 50 2.45 -6.41 -14.37
N HIS A 51 2.41 -7.45 -13.55
CA HIS A 51 1.52 -8.58 -13.77
C HIS A 51 0.05 -8.20 -13.64
N ALA A 52 -0.30 -7.41 -12.62
CA ALA A 52 -1.65 -6.87 -12.48
C ALA A 52 -2.10 -6.09 -13.73
N ARG A 53 -1.17 -5.32 -14.33
CA ARG A 53 -1.41 -4.62 -15.59
C ARG A 53 -1.65 -5.58 -16.74
N ASP A 54 -0.80 -6.58 -16.88
CA ASP A 54 -0.89 -7.54 -17.97
C ASP A 54 -2.15 -8.44 -17.85
N GLU A 55 -2.64 -8.70 -16.64
CA GLU A 55 -3.92 -9.38 -16.37
C GLU A 55 -5.16 -8.47 -16.52
N GLY A 56 -4.97 -7.17 -16.76
CA GLY A 56 -6.06 -6.21 -16.85
C GLY A 56 -6.80 -6.02 -15.52
N ALA A 57 -6.09 -6.11 -14.39
CA ALA A 57 -6.67 -5.88 -13.08
C ALA A 57 -7.18 -4.44 -12.93
N GLN A 58 -8.31 -4.27 -12.26
CA GLN A 58 -8.89 -2.95 -11.98
C GLN A 58 -8.29 -2.29 -10.73
N LEU A 59 -7.68 -3.08 -9.85
CA LEU A 59 -7.13 -2.62 -8.58
C LEU A 59 -6.02 -3.58 -8.13
N VAL A 60 -4.97 -3.02 -7.54
CA VAL A 60 -4.00 -3.77 -6.74
C VAL A 60 -4.24 -3.46 -5.27
N VAL A 61 -4.48 -4.49 -4.46
CA VAL A 61 -4.46 -4.41 -2.99
C VAL A 61 -3.10 -4.88 -2.50
N LEU A 62 -2.37 -3.99 -1.83
CA LEU A 62 -1.12 -4.28 -1.15
C LEU A 62 -1.40 -4.47 0.35
N GLU A 63 -1.48 -5.71 0.82
CA GLU A 63 -1.49 -6.02 2.25
C GLU A 63 -0.10 -5.82 2.83
N LEU A 64 -0.03 -5.05 3.91
CA LEU A 64 1.22 -4.55 4.45
C LEU A 64 1.31 -4.74 5.97
N ASP A 65 2.31 -5.49 6.41
CA ASP A 65 2.86 -5.46 7.76
C ASP A 65 4.38 -5.28 7.66
N THR A 66 4.88 -4.09 8.01
CA THR A 66 6.31 -3.79 7.88
C THR A 66 6.82 -2.91 9.03
N PRO A 67 7.97 -3.26 9.64
CA PRO A 67 8.67 -2.37 10.56
C PRO A 67 9.43 -1.23 9.83
N GLY A 68 9.45 -1.24 8.50
CA GLY A 68 10.25 -0.34 7.69
C GLY A 68 11.27 -1.05 6.82
N GLY A 69 12.24 -0.31 6.30
CA GLY A 69 13.30 -0.90 5.49
C GLY A 69 14.15 0.14 4.77
N LEU A 70 14.80 -0.29 3.70
CA LEU A 70 15.77 0.51 2.96
C LEU A 70 15.08 1.62 2.15
N ASP A 71 15.57 2.85 2.29
CA ASP A 71 15.08 4.03 1.55
C ASP A 71 15.10 3.81 0.03
N THR A 72 16.15 3.16 -0.50
CA THR A 72 16.27 2.87 -1.94
C THR A 72 15.15 1.96 -2.44
N SER A 73 14.80 0.92 -1.66
CA SER A 73 13.73 -0.02 -2.00
C SER A 73 12.36 0.64 -1.86
N MET A 74 12.14 1.38 -0.78
CA MET A 74 10.94 2.19 -0.55
C MET A 74 10.68 3.15 -1.71
N ARG A 75 11.68 3.95 -2.10
CA ARG A 75 11.54 4.94 -3.19
C ARG A 75 11.31 4.28 -4.55
N ALA A 76 11.91 3.11 -4.81
CA ALA A 76 11.64 2.36 -6.03
C ALA A 76 10.16 1.91 -6.09
N ILE A 77 9.63 1.37 -4.99
CA ILE A 77 8.23 0.96 -4.87
C ILE A 77 7.30 2.17 -5.04
N ILE A 78 7.57 3.29 -4.35
CA ILE A 78 6.74 4.50 -4.45
C ILE A 78 6.71 5.02 -5.89
N LYS A 79 7.85 5.07 -6.58
CA LYS A 79 7.88 5.47 -8.00
C LYS A 79 7.00 4.56 -8.86
N ALA A 80 7.02 3.26 -8.63
CA ALA A 80 6.18 2.31 -9.35
C ALA A 80 4.69 2.54 -9.04
N ILE A 81 4.32 2.77 -7.77
CA ILE A 81 2.93 3.10 -7.38
C ILE A 81 2.46 4.39 -8.05
N LEU A 82 3.27 5.44 -8.05
CA LEU A 82 2.92 6.74 -8.63
C LEU A 82 2.81 6.70 -10.16
N ALA A 83 3.55 5.80 -10.82
CA ALA A 83 3.51 5.61 -12.27
C ALA A 83 2.49 4.54 -12.71
N SER A 84 1.79 3.91 -11.77
CA SER A 84 0.89 2.79 -12.07
C SER A 84 -0.37 3.28 -12.79
N PRO A 85 -0.74 2.67 -13.94
CA PRO A 85 -2.03 2.92 -14.58
C PRO A 85 -3.19 2.25 -13.83
N ILE A 86 -2.89 1.26 -12.98
CA ILE A 86 -3.88 0.61 -12.12
C ILE A 86 -3.83 1.27 -10.73
N PRO A 87 -4.97 1.63 -10.14
CA PRO A 87 -5.01 2.09 -8.76
C PRO A 87 -4.39 1.08 -7.78
N VAL A 88 -3.70 1.61 -6.77
CA VAL A 88 -3.06 0.81 -5.72
C VAL A 88 -3.65 1.20 -4.36
N ALA A 89 -4.21 0.23 -3.65
CA ALA A 89 -4.69 0.35 -2.29
C ALA A 89 -3.70 -0.30 -1.33
N THR A 90 -2.97 0.49 -0.53
CA THR A 90 -2.19 -0.06 0.58
C THR A 90 -3.12 -0.29 1.76
N TYR A 91 -3.16 -1.53 2.25
CA TYR A 91 -4.00 -1.96 3.36
C TYR A 91 -3.14 -2.54 4.50
N VAL A 92 -3.05 -1.81 5.61
CA VAL A 92 -2.29 -2.27 6.79
C VAL A 92 -3.12 -3.31 7.54
N THR A 93 -2.67 -4.56 7.53
CA THR A 93 -3.43 -5.72 7.98
C THR A 93 -2.49 -6.92 8.19
N PRO A 94 -2.84 -7.93 9.01
CA PRO A 94 -4.03 -8.06 9.86
C PRO A 94 -4.04 -7.12 11.06
N SER A 95 -5.06 -7.18 11.92
CA SER A 95 -5.01 -6.54 13.24
C SER A 95 -3.71 -6.89 13.97
N GLY A 96 -3.05 -5.89 14.55
CA GLY A 96 -1.72 -6.02 15.16
C GLY A 96 -0.55 -5.71 14.21
N ALA A 97 -0.80 -5.66 12.89
CA ALA A 97 0.17 -5.22 11.90
C ALA A 97 0.52 -3.74 12.03
N ARG A 98 1.59 -3.33 11.37
CA ARG A 98 2.00 -1.94 11.30
C ARG A 98 2.49 -1.53 9.91
N ALA A 99 2.36 -0.24 9.61
CA ALA A 99 3.08 0.40 8.51
C ALA A 99 4.05 1.43 9.09
N ALA A 100 5.18 0.96 9.60
CA ALA A 100 6.20 1.83 10.17
C ALA A 100 7.24 2.25 9.13
N SER A 101 7.86 3.41 9.32
CA SER A 101 8.97 3.88 8.49
C SER A 101 8.64 3.83 6.99
N ALA A 102 9.33 3.01 6.19
CA ALA A 102 9.05 2.83 4.77
C ALA A 102 7.58 2.55 4.44
N GLY A 103 6.88 1.79 5.29
CA GLY A 103 5.47 1.49 5.11
C GLY A 103 4.58 2.75 5.13
N THR A 104 4.90 3.72 5.98
CA THR A 104 4.20 5.02 6.05
C THR A 104 4.29 5.74 4.71
N TYR A 105 5.47 5.80 4.08
CA TYR A 105 5.63 6.47 2.78
C TYR A 105 4.91 5.73 1.65
N MET A 106 4.95 4.39 1.64
CA MET A 106 4.21 3.57 0.67
C MET A 106 2.71 3.79 0.75
N LEU A 107 2.17 3.84 1.97
CA LEU A 107 0.77 4.18 2.24
C LEU A 107 0.44 5.59 1.74
N TYR A 108 1.27 6.59 2.05
CA TYR A 108 1.07 7.96 1.60
C TYR A 108 1.12 8.14 0.08
N ALA A 109 1.90 7.32 -0.63
CA ALA A 109 1.97 7.33 -2.10
C ALA A 109 0.76 6.69 -2.78
N SER A 110 0.08 5.77 -2.10
CA SER A 110 -0.97 4.93 -2.66
C SER A 110 -2.22 5.72 -3.03
N HIS A 111 -2.98 5.21 -4.00
CA HIS A 111 -4.24 5.80 -4.42
C HIS A 111 -5.26 5.71 -3.29
N VAL A 112 -5.28 4.57 -2.60
CA VAL A 112 -6.09 4.33 -1.40
C VAL A 112 -5.17 3.92 -0.25
N ALA A 113 -5.41 4.50 0.92
CA ALA A 113 -4.81 4.15 2.18
C ALA A 113 -5.88 3.57 3.11
N ALA A 114 -5.72 2.31 3.51
CA ALA A 114 -6.65 1.64 4.39
C ALA A 114 -5.92 0.96 5.55
N MET A 115 -6.60 0.79 6.68
CA MET A 115 -6.05 0.11 7.85
C MET A 115 -7.09 -0.80 8.50
N ALA A 116 -6.64 -1.94 9.02
CA ALA A 116 -7.44 -2.79 9.88
C ALA A 116 -7.51 -2.22 11.32
N PRO A 117 -8.62 -2.42 12.05
CA PRO A 117 -8.66 -2.10 13.48
C PRO A 117 -7.50 -2.74 14.24
N GLY A 118 -6.90 -2.01 15.18
CA GLY A 118 -5.77 -2.50 15.98
C GLY A 118 -4.41 -2.47 15.26
N THR A 119 -4.29 -1.81 14.11
CA THR A 119 -3.01 -1.52 13.44
C THR A 119 -2.51 -0.10 13.76
N ASN A 120 -1.25 0.17 13.42
CA ASN A 120 -0.65 1.51 13.56
C ASN A 120 0.23 1.89 12.35
N LEU A 121 0.45 3.18 12.16
CA LEU A 121 1.42 3.71 11.21
C LEU A 121 2.24 4.86 11.81
N GLY A 122 3.35 5.23 11.19
CA GLY A 122 4.19 6.35 11.60
C GLY A 122 5.65 5.97 11.78
N ALA A 123 6.32 6.53 12.80
CA ALA A 123 7.74 6.32 13.08
C ALA A 123 8.61 6.42 11.81
N ALA A 124 8.46 7.52 11.07
CA ALA A 124 8.95 7.70 9.71
C ALA A 124 10.32 8.40 9.62
N THR A 125 11.00 8.58 10.75
CA THR A 125 12.31 9.20 10.85
C THR A 125 13.39 8.32 10.19
N PRO A 126 14.19 8.85 9.24
CA PRO A 126 15.33 8.13 8.70
C PRO A 126 16.34 7.79 9.80
N VAL A 127 16.80 6.54 9.81
CA VAL A 127 17.89 6.08 10.66
C VAL A 127 19.03 5.56 9.81
N GLN A 128 20.26 5.84 10.22
CA GLN A 128 21.43 5.35 9.53
C GLN A 128 21.67 3.90 9.94
N ILE A 129 21.31 2.95 9.06
CA ILE A 129 21.57 1.52 9.27
C ILE A 129 23.01 1.25 8.82
N GLY A 130 23.96 1.27 9.76
CA GLY A 130 25.36 0.94 9.48
C GLY A 130 26.36 1.73 10.32
N GLY A 131 26.67 1.23 11.52
CA GLY A 131 27.92 1.53 12.22
C GLY A 131 28.84 0.31 12.14
N MET A 132 30.15 0.51 11.99
CA MET A 132 31.10 -0.61 12.07
C MET A 132 30.97 -1.30 13.44
N PRO A 133 30.93 -2.65 13.50
CA PRO A 133 31.06 -3.35 14.77
C PRO A 133 32.44 -3.02 15.37
N GLY A 134 32.47 -2.29 16.48
CA GLY A 134 33.70 -1.94 17.20
C GLY A 134 34.02 -0.44 17.34
N ALA A 135 33.15 0.48 16.91
CA ALA A 135 33.30 1.88 17.31
C ALA A 135 33.06 2.02 18.84
N PRO A 136 33.99 2.63 19.61
CA PRO A 136 33.77 2.86 21.04
C PRO A 136 32.53 3.75 21.23
N PRO A 137 31.78 3.59 22.35
CA PRO A 137 30.75 4.56 22.69
C PRO A 137 31.40 5.94 22.79
N GLU A 138 30.85 6.92 22.06
CA GLU A 138 31.30 8.31 22.15
C GLU A 138 31.22 8.76 23.61
N GLN A 139 32.37 8.99 24.23
CA GLN A 139 32.44 9.58 25.56
C GLN A 139 32.17 11.08 25.45
N PRO A 140 31.41 11.68 26.39
CA PRO A 140 31.20 13.12 26.39
C PRO A 140 32.49 13.80 26.87
N GLN A 141 33.26 14.40 25.95
CA GLN A 141 34.35 15.30 26.30
C GLN A 141 33.87 16.74 26.32
N GLY A 142 34.08 17.37 27.48
CA GLY A 142 33.70 18.74 27.76
C GLY A 142 34.67 19.80 27.19
N GLU A 143 34.07 20.99 27.09
CA GLU A 143 34.63 22.35 27.12
C GLU A 143 35.37 22.95 25.90
N ARG A 144 34.66 23.96 25.34
CA ARG A 144 35.06 25.27 24.78
C ARG A 144 35.67 25.33 23.38
N ASP A 145 34.83 25.66 22.39
CA ASP A 145 34.66 26.99 21.76
C ASP A 145 33.51 26.87 20.72
N GLU A 146 32.89 27.98 20.28
CA GLU A 146 31.67 28.12 19.46
C GLU A 146 31.05 26.87 18.75
N PRO A 147 29.71 26.68 18.75
CA PRO A 147 29.07 25.44 18.33
C PRO A 147 29.02 25.30 16.80
N SER A 148 30.15 25.02 16.16
CA SER A 148 30.15 24.32 14.88
C SER A 148 29.67 22.89 15.15
N LYS A 149 28.36 22.66 14.92
CA LYS A 149 27.70 21.36 15.12
C LYS A 149 28.51 20.23 14.48
N PRO A 150 28.61 19.05 15.14
CA PRO A 150 29.30 17.89 14.58
C PRO A 150 28.82 17.60 13.14
N PRO A 151 29.70 17.15 12.23
CA PRO A 151 29.32 16.78 10.86
C PRO A 151 28.17 15.75 10.79
N GLY A 152 28.06 14.86 11.80
CA GLY A 152 26.96 13.90 11.95
C GLY A 152 25.59 14.55 12.11
N ASP A 153 25.50 15.66 12.87
CA ASP A 153 24.24 16.40 13.07
C ASP A 153 23.81 17.13 11.79
N ALA A 154 24.77 17.65 11.02
CA ALA A 154 24.46 18.32 9.76
C ALA A 154 23.91 17.34 8.71
N MET A 155 24.48 16.13 8.62
CA MET A 155 24.01 15.08 7.71
C MET A 155 22.66 14.50 8.13
N SER A 156 22.48 14.22 9.43
CA SER A 156 21.20 13.75 9.98
C SER A 156 20.08 14.76 9.72
N ARG A 157 20.32 16.06 9.97
CA ARG A 157 19.35 17.12 9.67
C ARG A 157 18.98 17.21 8.19
N LYS A 158 19.95 17.03 7.29
CA LYS A 158 19.69 17.01 5.84
C LYS A 158 18.79 15.83 5.46
N GLN A 159 19.04 14.64 6.01
CA GLN A 159 18.21 13.45 5.77
C GLN A 159 16.79 13.64 6.30
N VAL A 160 16.63 14.14 7.52
CA VAL A 160 15.30 14.43 8.10
C VAL A 160 14.55 15.47 7.27
N ASN A 161 15.21 16.53 6.81
CA ASN A 161 14.57 17.56 5.99
C ASN A 161 14.15 17.03 4.61
N ASP A 162 14.97 16.22 3.96
CA ASP A 162 14.60 15.57 2.69
C ASP A 162 13.40 14.64 2.86
N ALA A 163 13.44 13.79 3.88
CA ALA A 163 12.39 12.85 4.22
C ALA A 163 11.06 13.56 4.56
N ALA A 164 11.12 14.64 5.35
CA ALA A 164 9.95 15.44 5.70
C ALA A 164 9.35 16.12 4.47
N ALA A 165 10.17 16.71 3.60
CA ALA A 165 9.71 17.29 2.34
C ALA A 165 9.09 16.23 1.42
N TYR A 166 9.70 15.04 1.37
CA TYR A 166 9.24 13.95 0.52
C TYR A 166 7.85 13.44 0.93
N ILE A 167 7.65 13.08 2.20
CA ILE A 167 6.34 12.60 2.66
C ILE A 167 5.26 13.67 2.58
N ARG A 168 5.63 14.95 2.83
CA ARG A 168 4.73 16.09 2.69
C ARG A 168 4.25 16.23 1.24
N GLY A 169 5.14 16.05 0.27
CA GLY A 169 4.79 16.03 -1.16
C GLY A 169 3.82 14.90 -1.52
N LEU A 170 4.05 13.69 -1.00
CA LEU A 170 3.12 12.56 -1.19
C LEU A 170 1.75 12.83 -0.56
N ALA A 171 1.73 13.42 0.65
CA ALA A 171 0.51 13.81 1.33
C ALA A 171 -0.31 14.81 0.51
N GLN A 172 0.34 15.86 0.01
CA GLN A 172 -0.30 16.88 -0.83
C GLN A 172 -0.83 16.30 -2.13
N LEU A 173 -0.04 15.42 -2.79
CA LEU A 173 -0.45 14.75 -4.02
C LEU A 173 -1.74 13.94 -3.84
N ARG A 174 -1.92 13.32 -2.67
CA ARG A 174 -3.07 12.45 -2.36
C ARG A 174 -4.13 13.10 -1.49
N GLY A 175 -4.00 14.40 -1.18
CA GLY A 175 -4.95 15.12 -0.33
C GLY A 175 -5.00 14.65 1.13
N ARG A 176 -3.92 14.03 1.62
CA ARG A 176 -3.79 13.52 3.00
C ARG A 176 -3.15 14.55 3.92
N ASN A 177 -3.25 14.33 5.23
CA ASN A 177 -2.70 15.23 6.24
C ASN A 177 -1.18 15.35 6.14
N ALA A 178 -0.75 16.45 5.53
CA ALA A 178 0.63 16.80 5.28
C ALA A 178 1.38 17.29 6.53
N GLU A 179 0.66 17.86 7.49
CA GLU A 179 1.23 18.33 8.76
C GLU A 179 1.62 17.13 9.62
N TRP A 180 0.70 16.19 9.81
CA TRP A 180 0.99 14.96 10.54
C TRP A 180 2.07 14.13 9.83
N ALA A 181 2.05 14.05 8.51
CA ALA A 181 3.08 13.35 7.74
C ALA A 181 4.49 13.87 8.06
N GLU A 182 4.65 15.19 8.14
CA GLU A 182 5.91 15.82 8.52
C GLU A 182 6.30 15.54 9.97
N GLN A 183 5.33 15.57 10.90
CA GLN A 183 5.57 15.22 12.30
C GLN A 183 6.02 13.76 12.46
N ALA A 184 5.42 12.82 11.72
CA ALA A 184 5.81 11.41 11.74
C ALA A 184 7.29 11.21 11.39
N VAL A 185 7.89 12.13 10.61
CA VAL A 185 9.31 12.12 10.25
C VAL A 185 10.16 12.87 11.29
N ARG A 186 9.75 14.06 11.71
CA ARG A 186 10.56 14.92 12.59
C ARG A 186 10.55 14.48 14.05
N GLU A 187 9.42 13.94 14.50
CA GLU A 187 9.14 13.64 15.90
C GLU A 187 8.92 12.13 16.14
N ALA A 188 9.01 11.31 15.08
CA ALA A 188 8.81 9.87 15.12
C ALA A 188 7.44 9.44 15.71
N VAL A 189 6.42 10.29 15.58
CA VAL A 189 5.06 9.99 16.09
C VAL A 189 4.41 8.85 15.30
N SER A 190 3.46 8.19 15.94
CA SER A 190 2.62 7.14 15.36
C SER A 190 1.16 7.37 15.71
N LEU A 191 0.26 6.84 14.89
CA LEU A 191 -1.19 6.83 15.14
C LEU A 191 -1.75 5.41 15.09
N SER A 192 -2.79 5.18 15.88
CA SER A 192 -3.68 4.03 15.68
C SER A 192 -4.52 4.21 14.40
N ALA A 193 -5.08 3.12 13.89
CA ALA A 193 -5.94 3.13 12.70
C ALA A 193 -7.12 4.13 12.82
N SER A 194 -7.75 4.22 13.99
CA SER A 194 -8.88 5.13 14.22
C SER A 194 -8.46 6.60 14.18
N GLU A 195 -7.38 6.96 14.88
CA GLU A 195 -6.86 8.33 14.88
C GLU A 195 -6.34 8.72 13.48
N ALA A 196 -5.76 7.78 12.75
CA ALA A 196 -5.31 8.01 11.38
C ALA A 196 -6.48 8.35 10.45
N LEU A 197 -7.64 7.70 10.60
CA LEU A 197 -8.84 8.04 9.83
C LEU A 197 -9.36 9.43 10.22
N GLU A 198 -9.48 9.70 11.52
CA GLU A 198 -9.94 10.99 12.05
C GLU A 198 -9.07 12.16 11.58
N GLN A 199 -7.76 11.96 11.53
CA GLN A 199 -6.79 12.97 11.10
C GLN A 199 -6.58 13.02 9.58
N LYS A 200 -7.35 12.27 8.77
CA LYS A 200 -7.20 12.18 7.31
C LYS A 200 -5.80 11.74 6.84
N VAL A 201 -5.21 10.83 7.59
CA VAL A 201 -3.97 10.13 7.21
C VAL A 201 -4.29 8.91 6.34
N ILE A 202 -5.46 8.29 6.56
CA ILE A 202 -5.99 7.20 5.74
C ILE A 202 -7.40 7.52 5.24
N ASP A 203 -7.85 6.74 4.26
CA ASP A 203 -9.15 6.88 3.61
C ASP A 203 -10.20 5.94 4.22
N TYR A 204 -9.79 4.71 4.62
CA TYR A 204 -10.71 3.67 5.09
C TYR A 204 -10.23 2.90 6.31
N LEU A 205 -11.18 2.55 7.16
CA LEU A 205 -11.07 1.44 8.11
C LEU A 205 -11.81 0.22 7.54
N ALA A 206 -11.12 -0.91 7.43
CA ALA A 206 -11.71 -2.14 6.90
C ALA A 206 -11.29 -3.34 7.75
N ARG A 207 -12.22 -4.26 8.02
CA ARG A 207 -11.94 -5.44 8.87
C ARG A 207 -11.13 -6.52 8.17
N ASP A 208 -11.31 -6.63 6.86
CA ASP A 208 -10.62 -7.56 5.98
C ASP A 208 -10.65 -7.00 4.54
N VAL A 209 -10.00 -7.71 3.60
CA VAL A 209 -9.97 -7.32 2.18
C VAL A 209 -11.37 -7.27 1.58
N ALA A 210 -12.28 -8.19 1.93
CA ALA A 210 -13.63 -8.20 1.39
C ALA A 210 -14.43 -6.97 1.84
N ASP A 211 -14.25 -6.53 3.08
CA ASP A 211 -14.83 -5.30 3.63
C ASP A 211 -14.26 -4.06 2.93
N LEU A 212 -12.96 -4.03 2.65
CA LEU A 212 -12.32 -2.95 1.89
C LEU A 212 -12.87 -2.89 0.45
N LEU A 213 -12.95 -4.02 -0.24
CA LEU A 213 -13.45 -4.09 -1.62
C LEU A 213 -14.92 -3.68 -1.72
N ARG A 214 -15.75 -4.00 -0.73
CA ARG A 214 -17.13 -3.50 -0.67
C ARG A 214 -17.21 -1.98 -0.47
N GLN A 215 -16.30 -1.40 0.30
CA GLN A 215 -16.25 0.06 0.50
C GLN A 215 -15.72 0.81 -0.72
N LEU A 216 -14.87 0.17 -1.53
CA LEU A 216 -14.28 0.73 -2.75
C LEU A 216 -15.18 0.57 -3.98
N ASP A 217 -16.22 -0.23 -3.92
CA ASP A 217 -17.10 -0.49 -5.07
C ASP A 217 -17.79 0.80 -5.53
N GLY A 218 -17.72 1.08 -6.84
CA GLY A 218 -18.25 2.31 -7.45
C GLY A 218 -17.40 3.56 -7.24
N THR A 219 -16.30 3.51 -6.49
CA THR A 219 -15.41 4.66 -6.31
C THR A 219 -14.61 4.93 -7.58
N THR A 220 -14.27 6.20 -7.81
CA THR A 220 -13.44 6.62 -8.95
C THR A 220 -12.13 7.18 -8.43
N LEU A 221 -11.01 6.65 -8.94
CA LEU A 221 -9.65 6.99 -8.52
C LEU A 221 -8.86 7.56 -9.69
N ALA A 222 -8.20 8.69 -9.50
CA ALA A 222 -7.34 9.30 -10.51
C ALA A 222 -6.00 8.56 -10.61
N THR A 223 -5.67 8.08 -11.81
CA THR A 223 -4.40 7.42 -12.15
C THR A 223 -3.62 8.23 -13.18
N VAL A 224 -2.44 7.75 -13.58
CA VAL A 224 -1.66 8.40 -14.65
C VAL A 224 -2.29 8.28 -16.04
N GLU A 225 -3.17 7.30 -16.25
CA GLU A 225 -3.90 7.11 -17.52
C GLU A 225 -5.29 7.77 -17.52
N GLY A 226 -5.71 8.33 -16.38
CA GLY A 226 -7.00 8.97 -16.19
C GLY A 226 -7.78 8.38 -15.02
N ASP A 227 -9.07 8.69 -14.96
CA ASP A 227 -9.94 8.23 -13.89
C ASP A 227 -10.34 6.76 -14.10
N ALA A 228 -10.19 5.95 -13.06
CA ALA A 228 -10.58 4.54 -13.02
C ALA A 228 -11.74 4.34 -12.03
N THR A 229 -12.90 3.92 -12.52
CA THR A 229 -14.06 3.56 -11.69
C THR A 229 -14.02 2.07 -11.34
N LEU A 230 -14.06 1.77 -10.05
CA LEU A 230 -13.97 0.41 -9.52
C LEU A 230 -15.32 -0.31 -9.50
N SER A 231 -15.32 -1.59 -9.83
CA SER A 231 -16.43 -2.54 -9.69
C SER A 231 -15.93 -3.79 -8.95
N THR A 232 -15.74 -3.63 -7.65
CA THR A 232 -15.03 -4.57 -6.76
C THR A 232 -15.95 -5.53 -6.00
N ALA A 233 -17.27 -5.32 -5.99
CA ALA A 233 -18.20 -6.14 -5.19
C ALA A 233 -18.18 -7.64 -5.54
N GLU A 234 -17.96 -7.98 -6.81
CA GLU A 234 -17.91 -9.37 -7.30
C GLU A 234 -16.60 -9.65 -8.07
N ALA A 235 -15.58 -8.81 -7.91
CA ALA A 235 -14.33 -8.96 -8.61
C ALA A 235 -13.56 -10.20 -8.12
N PRO A 236 -13.03 -11.05 -9.02
CA PRO A 236 -12.19 -12.15 -8.61
C PRO A 236 -10.89 -11.63 -8.00
N LEU A 237 -10.55 -12.12 -6.81
CA LEU A 237 -9.30 -11.80 -6.13
C LEU A 237 -8.21 -12.78 -6.55
N ILE A 238 -7.18 -12.28 -7.22
CA ILE A 238 -6.03 -13.07 -7.68
C ILE A 238 -4.84 -12.75 -6.77
N GLU A 239 -4.42 -13.72 -5.98
CA GLU A 239 -3.23 -13.58 -5.14
C GLU A 239 -1.97 -13.98 -5.91
N HIS A 240 -0.99 -13.08 -5.90
CA HIS A 240 0.34 -13.35 -6.42
C HIS A 240 1.31 -13.55 -5.27
N ALA A 241 1.72 -14.79 -5.04
CA ALA A 241 2.67 -15.10 -3.97
C ALA A 241 4.11 -14.72 -4.37
N PRO A 242 4.96 -14.33 -3.40
CA PRO A 242 6.38 -14.10 -3.67
C PRO A 242 7.06 -15.36 -4.24
N ASP A 243 7.80 -15.20 -5.34
CA ASP A 243 8.61 -16.28 -5.90
C ASP A 243 10.00 -16.29 -5.23
N TRP A 244 10.14 -16.94 -4.08
CA TRP A 244 11.47 -17.10 -3.49
C TRP A 244 12.34 -17.96 -4.39
N ARG A 245 13.23 -17.34 -5.18
CA ARG A 245 14.37 -18.03 -5.80
C ARG A 245 15.40 -18.36 -4.70
N GLY A 246 15.12 -19.40 -3.92
CA GLY A 246 16.07 -20.04 -2.99
C GLY A 246 15.49 -20.49 -1.65
N GLY A 247 14.81 -21.63 -1.58
CA GLY A 247 14.42 -22.31 -0.32
C GLY A 247 13.24 -23.26 -0.50
N PRO A 248 13.19 -24.43 0.18
CA PRO A 248 12.60 -25.66 -0.37
C PRO A 248 11.08 -25.61 -0.49
N ARG A 249 10.56 -26.18 -1.59
CA ARG A 249 9.14 -26.52 -1.73
C ARG A 249 8.75 -27.52 -0.64
N GLY A 250 7.74 -27.15 0.15
CA GLY A 250 7.02 -28.02 1.07
C GLY A 250 6.27 -27.11 2.06
N GLY A 251 4.97 -27.15 2.25
CA GLY A 251 3.95 -28.14 1.92
C GLY A 251 2.92 -28.04 3.05
N GLY A 252 1.63 -28.02 2.69
CA GLY A 252 0.54 -28.28 3.64
C GLY A 252 -0.17 -27.05 4.20
N CYS A 253 -1.45 -26.93 3.84
CA CYS A 253 -2.46 -26.23 4.63
C CYS A 253 -2.37 -26.64 6.10
N ALA A 254 -2.16 -25.67 6.99
CA ALA A 254 -2.48 -25.84 8.40
C ALA A 254 -3.81 -25.12 8.67
N CYS A 255 -4.90 -25.90 8.64
CA CYS A 255 -6.13 -25.52 9.31
C CYS A 255 -5.84 -25.39 10.80
N TRP A 256 -6.03 -24.20 11.36
CA TRP A 256 -6.09 -24.02 12.81
C TRP A 256 -7.55 -24.15 13.26
N ARG A 257 -7.78 -25.11 14.15
CA ARG A 257 -8.94 -25.17 15.06
C ARG A 257 -8.73 -24.19 16.20
#